data_AF-A0AAN8XQ29-F1
#
_entry.id   AF-A0AAN8XQ29-F1
#
_cell.length_a   1.000
_cell.length_b   1.000
_cell.length_c   1.000
_cell.angle_alpha   90.00
_cell.angle_beta   90.00
_cell.angle_gamma   90.00
#
_symmetry.space_group_name_H-M   'P 1'
#
loop_
_entity.id
_entity.type
_entity.pdbx_description
1 polymer ?
#
loop_
_entity_poly.entity_id
_entity_poly.type
_entity_poly.pdbx_seq_one_letter_code
_entity_poly.pdbx_strand_id
1 'polypeptide(L)'
;MNHFPSKKKNLSGQSLKCVWASMNWKTKNTDKLFTCWHKTASAWWPRGDAVRIMTGLWLFMIFILCSVYKSNLKAMMIMPSLPLPFNNIEELISSRIPTFVFAGSMLTQAMMNAPPGSHLDQLRGQTVQHANISKLSKDLLQGKIAVFLGKRAFTYLLHQKFAEVSKKYKRQKMAIGKKLENHWTQLRATSVTYGAK
;
A
#
# COMPACT_ATOMS: atom_id res chain seq x y z
N MET A 1 13.51 45.89 49.46
CA MET A 1 14.32 44.96 50.28
C MET A 1 13.42 43.82 50.72
N ASN A 2 13.72 42.59 50.29
CA ASN A 2 13.58 41.36 51.09
C ASN A 2 14.19 40.18 50.29
N HIS A 3 15.01 39.42 51.00
CA HIS A 3 15.94 38.40 50.54
C HIS A 3 15.27 37.05 50.17
N PHE A 4 15.94 36.35 49.24
CA PHE A 4 15.96 34.92 48.81
C PHE A 4 15.51 33.83 49.84
N PRO A 5 15.14 32.57 49.44
CA PRO A 5 15.95 31.77 48.51
C PRO A 5 15.29 30.86 47.45
N SER A 6 16.11 30.63 46.42
CA SER A 6 15.96 29.72 45.28
C SER A 6 16.32 28.28 45.65
N LYS A 7 15.44 27.31 45.38
CA LYS A 7 15.75 25.88 45.41
C LYS A 7 16.22 25.41 44.02
N LYS A 8 17.54 25.20 43.85
CA LYS A 8 18.12 24.43 42.74
C LYS A 8 17.87 22.95 42.99
N LYS A 9 17.15 22.26 42.10
CA LYS A 9 17.09 20.79 42.06
C LYS A 9 18.09 20.27 41.02
N ASN A 10 19.11 19.57 41.49
CA ASN A 10 20.12 18.90 40.66
C ASN A 10 19.47 17.77 39.83
N LEU A 11 19.65 17.83 38.51
CA LEU A 11 18.97 17.00 37.51
C LEU A 11 19.97 16.18 36.66
N SER A 12 21.10 15.74 37.24
CA SER A 12 22.19 15.12 36.47
C SER A 12 22.55 13.68 36.87
N GLY A 13 21.84 13.03 37.80
CA GLY A 13 22.29 11.74 38.36
C GLY A 13 21.49 10.48 38.00
N GLN A 14 20.25 10.60 37.51
CA GLN A 14 19.33 9.44 37.44
C GLN A 14 19.08 8.88 36.04
N SER A 15 19.39 9.62 34.96
CA SER A 15 19.04 9.20 33.60
C SER A 15 19.95 8.11 33.01
N LEU A 16 21.18 7.96 33.50
CA LEU A 16 22.18 7.10 32.84
C LEU A 16 22.19 5.65 33.32
N LYS A 17 21.65 5.35 34.52
CA LYS A 17 21.51 3.96 34.99
C LYS A 17 20.42 3.18 34.24
N CYS A 18 19.40 3.87 33.73
CA CYS A 18 18.30 3.26 32.99
C CYS A 18 18.69 2.86 31.57
N VAL A 19 19.68 3.53 30.97
CA VAL A 19 20.12 3.26 29.59
C VAL A 19 21.05 2.04 29.52
N TRP A 20 21.92 1.87 30.51
CA TRP A 20 22.85 0.71 30.56
C TRP A 20 22.15 -0.63 30.85
N ALA A 21 20.98 -0.62 31.49
CA ALA A 21 20.19 -1.84 31.71
C ALA A 21 19.54 -2.39 30.42
N SER A 22 19.54 -1.63 29.31
CA SER A 22 18.89 -2.02 28.05
C SER A 22 19.75 -2.90 27.13
N MET A 23 21.03 -3.14 27.44
CA MET A 23 22.00 -3.62 26.44
C MET A 23 22.60 -5.02 26.71
N ASN A 24 22.08 -5.76 27.68
CA ASN A 24 22.39 -7.19 27.89
C ASN A 24 21.15 -8.07 27.65
N TRP A 25 20.62 -8.02 26.42
CA TRP A 25 19.70 -9.01 25.89
C TRP A 25 20.53 -10.22 25.41
N LYS A 26 20.84 -11.16 26.30
CA LYS A 26 21.20 -12.52 25.87
C LYS A 26 20.40 -13.53 26.67
N THR A 27 19.32 -13.97 26.02
CA THR A 27 18.82 -15.35 26.05
C THR A 27 18.74 -15.99 27.43
N LYS A 28 17.70 -15.66 28.23
CA LYS A 28 17.15 -16.55 29.28
C LYS A 28 15.90 -16.06 30.01
N ASN A 29 15.09 -15.18 29.41
CA ASN A 29 13.96 -14.61 30.16
C ASN A 29 12.79 -14.14 29.27
N THR A 30 12.36 -15.01 28.35
CA THR A 30 11.16 -14.77 27.53
C THR A 30 9.85 -14.78 28.35
N ASP A 31 9.88 -15.28 29.58
CA ASP A 31 8.68 -15.43 30.42
C ASP A 31 8.33 -14.15 31.20
N LYS A 32 9.30 -13.23 31.37
CA LYS A 32 9.09 -11.95 32.07
C LYS A 32 8.69 -10.78 31.16
N LEU A 33 8.86 -10.92 29.85
CA LEU A 33 8.45 -9.89 28.89
C LEU A 33 6.96 -9.97 28.55
N PHE A 34 6.41 -11.18 28.44
CA PHE A 34 4.96 -11.37 28.25
C PHE A 34 4.14 -10.93 29.48
N THR A 35 4.68 -11.12 30.69
CA THR A 35 4.01 -10.67 31.92
C THR A 35 4.09 -9.16 32.17
N CYS A 36 5.08 -8.45 31.58
CA CYS A 36 5.17 -6.99 31.67
C CYS A 36 4.21 -6.28 30.72
N TRP A 37 4.02 -6.81 29.50
CA TRP A 37 3.03 -6.29 28.55
C TRP A 37 1.58 -6.47 29.02
N HIS A 38 1.30 -7.51 29.80
CA HIS A 38 -0.03 -7.69 30.42
C HIS A 38 -0.23 -6.83 31.68
N LYS A 39 0.85 -6.25 32.26
CA LYS A 39 0.79 -5.40 33.46
C LYS A 39 0.66 -3.91 33.18
N THR A 40 0.86 -3.46 31.93
CA THR A 40 0.58 -2.09 31.50
C THR A 40 -0.88 -1.86 31.10
N ALA A 41 -1.73 -2.89 31.21
CA ALA A 41 -3.19 -2.75 31.14
C ALA A 41 -3.74 -2.21 32.47
N SER A 42 -3.57 -0.91 32.68
CA SER A 42 -4.25 -0.03 33.64
C SER A 42 -4.00 -0.24 35.14
N ALA A 43 -3.15 0.62 35.71
CA ALA A 43 -3.20 0.99 37.14
C ALA A 43 -4.42 1.87 37.51
N TRP A 44 -5.41 1.97 36.61
CA TRP A 44 -6.60 2.81 36.72
C TRP A 44 -7.83 1.92 36.88
N TRP A 45 -7.92 1.20 38.00
CA TRP A 45 -9.12 0.44 38.31
C TRP A 45 -10.11 1.34 39.05
N PRO A 46 -11.25 1.72 38.44
CA PRO A 46 -12.27 2.45 39.17
C PRO A 46 -12.77 1.60 40.34
N ARG A 47 -12.62 2.12 41.56
CA ARG A 47 -12.95 1.40 42.81
C ARG A 47 -14.45 1.41 43.15
N GLY A 48 -15.27 2.17 42.42
CA GLY A 48 -16.72 2.23 42.59
C GLY A 48 -17.48 1.53 41.47
N ASP A 49 -18.53 0.79 41.81
CA ASP A 49 -19.32 0.00 40.85
C ASP A 49 -20.04 0.86 39.81
N ALA A 50 -20.53 2.04 40.19
CA ALA A 50 -21.12 3.00 39.26
C ALA A 50 -20.12 3.47 38.18
N VAL A 51 -18.87 3.72 38.56
CA VAL A 51 -17.82 4.17 37.63
C VAL A 51 -17.41 3.03 36.69
N ARG A 52 -17.44 1.78 37.15
CA ARG A 52 -17.17 0.59 36.33
C ARG A 52 -18.23 0.42 35.24
N ILE A 53 -19.50 0.56 35.61
CA ILE A 53 -20.62 0.46 34.66
C ILE A 53 -20.54 1.60 33.62
N MET A 54 -20.29 2.83 34.08
CA MET A 54 -20.16 3.98 33.19
C MET A 54 -18.97 3.84 32.22
N THR A 55 -17.82 3.37 32.71
CA THR A 55 -16.64 3.14 31.87
C THR A 55 -16.87 1.98 30.89
N GLY A 56 -17.57 0.92 31.31
CA GLY A 56 -17.95 -0.18 30.44
C GLY A 56 -18.86 0.26 29.31
N LEU A 57 -19.88 1.08 29.62
CA LEU A 57 -20.79 1.64 28.63
C LEU A 57 -20.07 2.62 27.69
N TRP A 58 -19.15 3.43 28.22
CA TRP A 58 -18.29 4.32 27.44
C TRP A 58 -17.39 3.55 26.46
N LEU A 59 -16.73 2.49 26.93
CA LEU A 59 -15.91 1.62 26.07
C LEU A 59 -16.76 0.87 25.05
N PHE A 60 -17.97 0.47 25.41
CA PHE A 60 -18.92 -0.17 24.49
C PHE A 60 -19.34 0.79 23.35
N MET A 61 -19.59 2.06 23.66
CA MET A 61 -19.87 3.08 22.63
C MET A 61 -18.68 3.29 21.69
N ILE A 62 -17.46 3.40 22.22
CA ILE A 62 -16.24 3.50 21.41
C ILE A 62 -16.05 2.24 20.55
N PHE A 63 -16.33 1.07 21.10
CA PHE A 63 -16.22 -0.20 20.39
C PHE A 63 -17.18 -0.27 19.20
N ILE A 64 -18.44 0.15 19.37
CA ILE A 64 -19.42 0.23 18.29
C ILE A 64 -18.94 1.20 17.20
N LEU A 65 -18.49 2.40 17.59
CA LEU A 65 -17.97 3.40 16.65
C LEU A 65 -16.78 2.87 15.84
N CYS A 66 -15.81 2.23 16.49
CA CYS A 66 -14.66 1.61 15.83
C CYS A 66 -15.09 0.46 14.89
N SER A 67 -16.08 -0.34 15.30
CA SER A 67 -16.58 -1.47 14.50
C SER A 67 -17.26 -0.98 13.22
N VAL A 68 -18.16 0.00 13.32
CA VAL A 68 -18.85 0.59 12.16
C VAL A 68 -17.85 1.30 11.24
N TYR A 69 -16.93 2.10 11.80
CA TYR A 69 -15.90 2.76 11.01
C TYR A 69 -15.00 1.76 10.26
N LYS A 70 -14.54 0.70 10.94
CA LYS A 70 -13.74 -0.37 10.32
C LYS A 70 -14.54 -1.11 9.26
N SER A 71 -15.84 -1.32 9.46
CA SER A 71 -16.72 -1.96 8.48
C SER A 71 -16.91 -1.10 7.23
N ASN A 72 -17.17 0.20 7.40
CA ASN A 72 -17.35 1.13 6.28
C ASN A 72 -16.06 1.29 5.48
N LEU A 73 -14.91 1.38 6.16
CA LEU A 73 -13.61 1.40 5.52
C LEU A 73 -13.33 0.07 4.78
N LYS A 74 -13.68 -1.07 5.37
CA LYS A 74 -13.59 -2.37 4.71
C LYS A 74 -14.50 -2.45 3.50
N ALA A 75 -15.72 -1.96 3.56
CA ALA A 75 -16.64 -1.95 2.42
C ALA A 75 -16.07 -1.13 1.27
N MET A 76 -15.47 0.03 1.56
CA MET A 76 -14.76 0.84 0.57
C MET A 76 -13.55 0.12 -0.03
N MET A 77 -12.79 -0.63 0.79
CA MET A 77 -11.63 -1.38 0.31
C MET A 77 -11.99 -2.69 -0.42
N ILE A 78 -13.14 -3.29 -0.11
CA ILE A 78 -13.61 -4.57 -0.68
C ILE A 78 -14.44 -4.35 -1.94
N MET A 79 -14.97 -3.15 -2.16
CA MET A 79 -15.67 -2.79 -3.39
C MET A 79 -14.82 -1.92 -4.35
N PRO A 80 -13.61 -2.34 -4.79
CA PRO A 80 -13.08 -1.82 -6.03
C PRO A 80 -13.86 -2.49 -7.17
N SER A 81 -15.09 -2.03 -7.42
CA SER A 81 -15.74 -2.29 -8.70
C SER A 81 -14.99 -1.44 -9.71
N LEU A 82 -14.06 -2.03 -10.46
CA LEU A 82 -13.58 -1.40 -11.69
C LEU A 82 -14.73 -1.54 -12.68
N PRO A 83 -15.50 -0.47 -13.00
CA PRO A 83 -16.38 -0.54 -14.14
C PRO A 83 -15.49 -0.76 -15.36
N LEU A 84 -15.49 -1.99 -15.89
CA LEU A 84 -14.82 -2.24 -17.14
C LEU A 84 -15.54 -1.41 -18.21
N PRO A 85 -14.80 -0.68 -19.06
CA PRO A 85 -15.40 0.20 -20.06
C PRO A 85 -16.19 -0.56 -21.13
N PHE A 86 -16.04 -1.90 -21.21
CA PHE A 86 -16.79 -2.79 -22.06
C PHE A 86 -16.59 -4.24 -21.60
N ASN A 87 -17.66 -5.05 -21.62
CA ASN A 87 -17.57 -6.51 -21.47
C ASN A 87 -17.89 -7.24 -22.78
N ASN A 88 -18.65 -6.60 -23.68
CA ASN A 88 -19.06 -7.15 -24.97
C ASN A 88 -18.65 -6.24 -26.13
N ILE A 89 -18.63 -6.82 -27.34
CA ILE A 89 -18.30 -6.09 -28.58
C ILE A 89 -19.33 -4.99 -28.88
N GLU A 90 -20.60 -5.21 -28.56
CA GLU A 90 -21.67 -4.21 -28.72
C GLU A 90 -21.44 -2.96 -27.87
N GLU A 91 -21.03 -3.15 -26.62
CA GLU A 91 -20.72 -2.06 -25.69
C GLU A 91 -19.44 -1.31 -26.11
N LEU A 92 -18.46 -2.03 -26.66
CA LEU A 92 -17.26 -1.43 -27.24
C LEU A 92 -17.62 -0.53 -28.44
N ILE A 93 -18.53 -0.98 -29.31
CA ILE A 93 -19.00 -0.18 -30.46
C ILE A 93 -19.78 1.04 -29.98
N SER A 94 -20.64 0.89 -28.95
CA SER A 94 -21.41 1.99 -28.37
C SER A 94 -20.54 3.05 -27.69
N SER A 95 -19.46 2.63 -27.03
CA SER A 95 -18.53 3.55 -26.33
C SER A 95 -17.62 4.34 -27.29
N ARG A 96 -17.56 3.97 -28.59
CA ARG A 96 -16.76 4.62 -29.64
C ARG A 96 -15.29 4.80 -29.26
N ILE A 97 -14.75 3.88 -28.46
CA ILE A 97 -13.33 3.89 -28.10
C ILE A 97 -12.54 3.45 -29.34
N PRO A 98 -11.55 4.22 -29.81
CA PRO A 98 -10.77 3.84 -30.98
C PRO A 98 -10.03 2.53 -30.74
N THR A 99 -10.24 1.56 -31.62
CA THR A 99 -9.64 0.23 -31.51
C THR A 99 -8.44 0.09 -32.44
N PHE A 100 -7.35 -0.50 -31.97
CA PHE A 100 -6.22 -0.87 -32.79
C PHE A 100 -6.26 -2.37 -33.09
N VAL A 101 -6.14 -2.69 -34.36
CA VAL A 101 -6.03 -4.05 -34.88
C VAL A 101 -4.77 -4.13 -35.73
N PHE A 102 -3.97 -5.18 -35.54
CA PHE A 102 -2.81 -5.43 -36.39
C PHE A 102 -3.26 -5.71 -37.82
N ALA A 103 -2.72 -4.95 -38.78
CA ALA A 103 -2.97 -5.16 -40.19
C ALA A 103 -2.56 -6.59 -40.60
N GLY A 104 -3.41 -7.26 -41.39
CA GLY A 104 -3.20 -8.66 -41.78
C GLY A 104 -3.53 -9.69 -40.70
N SER A 105 -4.07 -9.29 -39.55
CA SER A 105 -4.61 -10.23 -38.57
C SER A 105 -5.86 -10.94 -39.10
N MET A 106 -6.16 -12.14 -38.60
CA MET A 106 -7.41 -12.84 -38.92
C MET A 106 -8.66 -12.02 -38.57
N LEU A 107 -8.57 -11.15 -37.56
CA LEU A 107 -9.64 -10.23 -37.20
C LEU A 107 -9.88 -9.19 -38.31
N THR A 108 -8.81 -8.62 -38.87
CA THR A 108 -8.89 -7.71 -40.01
C THR A 108 -9.54 -8.38 -41.21
N GLN A 109 -9.17 -9.62 -41.50
CA GLN A 109 -9.77 -10.38 -42.61
C GLN A 109 -11.27 -10.66 -42.37
N ALA A 110 -11.64 -11.04 -41.14
CA ALA A 110 -13.04 -11.23 -40.77
C ALA A 110 -13.86 -9.93 -40.85
N MET A 111 -13.27 -8.78 -40.50
CA MET A 111 -13.90 -7.46 -40.64
C MET A 111 -14.09 -7.03 -42.11
N MET A 112 -13.18 -7.42 -43.00
CA MET A 112 -13.28 -7.10 -44.44
C MET A 112 -14.33 -7.96 -45.15
N ASN A 113 -14.54 -9.19 -44.69
CA ASN A 113 -15.53 -10.12 -45.25
C ASN A 113 -16.93 -9.99 -44.61
N ALA A 114 -17.10 -9.13 -43.62
CA ALA A 114 -18.36 -8.99 -42.89
C ALA A 114 -19.43 -8.25 -43.73
N PRO A 115 -20.71 -8.65 -43.64
CA PRO A 115 -21.81 -7.93 -44.28
C PRO A 115 -21.93 -6.47 -43.79
N PRO A 116 -22.30 -5.52 -44.67
CA PRO A 116 -22.49 -4.13 -44.30
C PRO A 116 -23.61 -4.00 -43.24
N GLY A 117 -23.32 -3.31 -42.14
CA GLY A 117 -24.22 -3.17 -40.98
C GLY A 117 -24.02 -4.19 -39.85
N SER A 118 -23.17 -5.20 -40.04
CA SER A 118 -22.75 -6.11 -38.95
C SER A 118 -21.90 -5.37 -37.90
N HIS A 119 -21.87 -5.88 -36.66
CA HIS A 119 -21.05 -5.32 -35.57
C HIS A 119 -19.56 -5.21 -35.96
N LEU A 120 -19.06 -6.14 -36.78
CA LEU A 120 -17.68 -6.11 -37.27
C LEU A 120 -17.42 -5.00 -38.30
N ASP A 121 -18.44 -4.65 -39.09
CA ASP A 121 -18.38 -3.56 -40.07
C ASP A 121 -18.36 -2.19 -39.36
N GLN A 122 -19.16 -2.05 -38.29
CA GLN A 122 -19.13 -0.87 -37.43
C GLN A 122 -17.79 -0.73 -36.68
N LEU A 123 -17.23 -1.84 -36.21
CA LEU A 123 -15.93 -1.88 -35.56
C LEU A 123 -14.79 -1.50 -36.51
N ARG A 124 -14.92 -1.83 -37.81
CA ARG A 124 -13.97 -1.39 -38.86
C ARG A 124 -13.90 0.14 -38.94
N GLY A 125 -15.04 0.83 -38.85
CA GLY A 125 -15.10 2.30 -38.86
C GLY A 125 -14.42 2.97 -37.66
N GLN A 126 -14.30 2.26 -36.54
CA GLN A 126 -13.62 2.71 -35.31
C GLN A 126 -12.15 2.29 -35.24
N THR A 127 -11.70 1.47 -36.20
CA THR A 127 -10.38 0.88 -36.16
C THR A 127 -9.32 1.80 -36.75
N VAL A 128 -8.31 2.13 -35.95
CA VAL A 128 -7.17 2.94 -36.38
C VAL A 128 -5.98 2.02 -36.65
N GLN A 129 -5.47 2.00 -37.88
CA GLN A 129 -4.25 1.27 -38.23
C GLN A 129 -3.05 2.21 -38.06
N HIS A 130 -2.48 2.27 -36.84
CA HIS A 130 -1.21 2.94 -36.60
C HIS A 130 -0.01 2.09 -37.03
N ALA A 131 0.79 2.57 -37.99
CA ALA A 131 2.05 1.94 -38.39
C ALA A 131 3.16 1.99 -37.30
N ASN A 132 3.02 2.87 -36.29
CA ASN A 132 4.07 3.13 -35.30
C ASN A 132 3.78 2.50 -33.93
N ILE A 133 4.45 1.39 -33.64
CA ILE A 133 4.37 0.62 -32.39
C ILE A 133 4.75 1.48 -31.15
N SER A 134 5.68 2.43 -31.30
CA SER A 134 6.12 3.32 -30.21
C SER A 134 5.09 4.38 -29.82
N LYS A 135 4.22 4.78 -30.76
CA LYS A 135 3.11 5.68 -30.48
C LYS A 135 1.93 4.91 -29.89
N LEU A 136 1.69 3.70 -30.42
CA LEU A 136 0.72 2.75 -29.89
C LEU A 136 0.93 2.45 -28.41
N SER A 137 2.18 2.19 -27.98
CA SER A 137 2.46 1.89 -26.58
C SER A 137 2.16 3.07 -25.66
N LYS A 138 2.42 4.31 -26.09
CA LYS A 138 2.10 5.52 -25.31
C LYS A 138 0.59 5.75 -25.24
N ASP A 139 -0.12 5.61 -26.35
CA ASP A 139 -1.56 5.83 -26.40
C ASP A 139 -2.33 4.72 -25.66
N LEU A 140 -1.81 3.48 -25.67
CA LEU A 140 -2.32 2.36 -24.89
C LEU A 140 -2.11 2.57 -23.39
N LEU A 141 -0.92 3.01 -22.98
CA LEU A 141 -0.63 3.32 -21.57
C LEU A 141 -1.45 4.51 -21.06
N GLN A 142 -1.82 5.44 -21.93
CA GLN A 142 -2.71 6.56 -21.62
C GLN A 142 -4.19 6.15 -21.61
N GLY A 143 -4.54 4.90 -21.96
CA GLY A 143 -5.92 4.41 -21.99
C GLY A 143 -6.77 5.03 -23.10
N LYS A 144 -6.15 5.64 -24.12
CA LYS A 144 -6.86 6.32 -25.21
C LYS A 144 -7.38 5.36 -26.27
N ILE A 145 -6.76 4.18 -26.38
CA ILE A 145 -7.06 3.18 -27.41
C ILE A 145 -7.26 1.80 -26.78
N ALA A 146 -8.22 1.05 -27.31
CA ALA A 146 -8.36 -0.38 -27.01
C ALA A 146 -7.60 -1.19 -28.07
N VAL A 147 -6.92 -2.29 -27.69
CA VAL A 147 -6.15 -3.10 -28.64
C VAL A 147 -6.68 -4.52 -28.65
N PHE A 148 -6.93 -5.06 -29.85
CA PHE A 148 -7.22 -6.47 -30.02
C PHE A 148 -5.91 -7.27 -30.04
N LEU A 149 -5.66 -8.04 -28.97
CA LEU A 149 -4.53 -8.95 -28.84
C LEU A 149 -5.03 -10.36 -28.57
N GLY A 150 -4.40 -11.35 -29.21
CA GLY A 150 -4.65 -12.74 -28.90
C GLY A 150 -4.27 -13.06 -27.44
N LYS A 151 -5.08 -13.87 -26.76
CA LYS A 151 -4.91 -14.25 -25.34
C LYS A 151 -3.46 -14.66 -25.01
N ARG A 152 -2.83 -15.47 -25.87
CA ARG A 152 -1.44 -15.94 -25.68
C ARG A 152 -0.43 -14.79 -25.69
N ALA A 153 -0.54 -13.89 -26.67
CA ALA A 153 0.35 -12.74 -26.79
C ALA A 153 0.13 -11.77 -25.62
N PHE A 154 -1.12 -11.52 -25.24
CA PHE A 154 -1.45 -10.68 -24.10
C PHE A 154 -0.90 -11.23 -22.78
N THR A 155 -1.14 -12.51 -22.49
CA THR A 155 -0.61 -13.16 -21.27
C THR A 155 0.92 -13.13 -21.23
N TYR A 156 1.60 -13.31 -22.37
CA TYR A 156 3.05 -13.20 -22.47
C TYR A 156 3.54 -11.79 -22.14
N LEU A 157 2.96 -10.77 -22.77
CA LEU A 157 3.31 -9.37 -22.52
C LEU A 157 3.06 -8.96 -21.06
N LEU A 158 1.94 -9.39 -20.48
CA LEU A 158 1.67 -9.19 -19.06
C LEU A 158 2.75 -9.84 -18.20
N HIS A 159 3.09 -11.10 -18.45
CA HIS A 159 4.07 -11.82 -17.65
C HIS A 159 5.44 -11.13 -17.67
N GLN A 160 5.87 -10.65 -18.84
CA GLN A 160 7.11 -9.91 -18.97
C GLN A 160 7.09 -8.59 -18.17
N LYS A 161 6.01 -7.81 -18.28
CA LYS A 161 5.89 -6.52 -17.58
C LYS A 161 5.80 -6.70 -16.06
N PHE A 162 5.04 -7.68 -15.59
CA PHE A 162 4.99 -8.01 -14.17
C PHE A 162 6.35 -8.47 -13.64
N ALA A 163 7.10 -9.25 -14.41
CA ALA A 163 8.45 -9.66 -14.03
C ALA A 163 9.42 -8.46 -13.94
N GLU A 164 9.36 -7.52 -14.87
CA GLU A 164 10.15 -6.27 -14.84
C GLU A 164 9.81 -5.43 -13.60
N VAL A 165 8.53 -5.20 -13.34
CA VAL A 165 8.06 -4.41 -12.18
C VAL A 165 8.46 -5.07 -10.87
N SER A 166 8.29 -6.38 -10.76
CA SER A 166 8.69 -7.17 -9.58
C SER A 166 10.19 -7.04 -9.30
N LYS A 167 11.04 -7.14 -10.34
CA LYS A 167 12.49 -6.93 -10.22
C LYS A 167 12.82 -5.52 -9.74
N LYS A 168 12.17 -4.49 -10.30
CA LYS A 168 12.38 -3.09 -9.90
C LYS A 168 12.02 -2.86 -8.44
N TYR A 169 10.86 -3.36 -8.00
CA TYR A 169 10.43 -3.28 -6.61
C TYR A 169 11.40 -3.98 -5.65
N LYS A 170 11.86 -5.19 -6.01
CA LYS A 170 12.86 -5.93 -5.22
C LYS A 170 14.16 -5.14 -5.05
N ARG A 171 14.66 -4.50 -6.11
CA ARG A 171 15.86 -3.64 -6.06
C ARG A 171 15.65 -2.43 -5.14
N GLN A 172 14.51 -1.75 -5.25
CA GLN A 172 14.20 -0.60 -4.42
C GLN A 172 14.13 -0.97 -2.93
N LYS A 173 13.50 -2.10 -2.61
CA LYS A 173 13.44 -2.63 -1.23
C LYS A 173 14.84 -2.93 -0.67
N MET A 174 15.72 -3.56 -1.46
CA MET A 174 17.10 -3.82 -1.05
C MET A 174 17.91 -2.53 -0.83
N ALA A 175 17.73 -1.52 -1.69
CA ALA A 175 18.40 -0.24 -1.53
C ALA A 175 17.97 0.50 -0.25
N ILE A 176 16.67 0.50 0.06
CA ILE A 176 16.15 1.09 1.30
C ILE A 176 16.68 0.34 2.53
N GLY A 177 16.68 -1.00 2.49
CA GLY A 177 17.23 -1.82 3.57
C GLY A 177 18.69 -1.50 3.86
N LYS A 178 19.53 -1.44 2.81
CA LYS A 178 20.95 -1.09 2.94
C LYS A 178 21.16 0.33 3.47
N LYS A 179 20.34 1.30 3.03
CA LYS A 179 20.40 2.68 3.53
C LYS A 179 20.05 2.74 5.03
N LEU A 180 19.04 1.99 5.46
CA LEU A 180 18.65 1.92 6.86
C LEU A 180 19.76 1.30 7.70
N GLU A 181 20.36 0.21 7.23
CA GLU A 181 21.47 -0.47 7.91
C GLU A 181 22.69 0.45 8.08
N ASN A 182 23.08 1.18 7.03
CA ASN A 182 24.15 2.18 7.09
C ASN A 182 23.83 3.32 8.09
N HIS A 183 22.58 3.74 8.18
CA HIS A 183 22.17 4.76 9.14
C HIS A 183 22.25 4.21 10.58
N TRP A 184 21.81 2.96 10.81
CA TRP A 184 21.92 2.29 12.10
C TRP A 184 23.37 2.05 12.55
N THR A 185 24.30 1.79 11.61
CA THR A 185 25.73 1.65 11.95
C THR A 185 26.37 2.98 12.31
N GLN A 186 26.03 4.07 11.61
CA GLN A 186 26.49 5.42 11.97
C GLN A 186 26.02 5.85 13.36
N LEU A 187 24.73 5.64 13.69
CA LEU A 187 24.20 5.96 15.01
C LEU A 187 24.93 5.20 16.13
N ARG A 188 25.22 3.90 15.92
CA ARG A 188 26.01 3.10 16.86
C ARG A 188 27.42 3.67 17.06
N ALA A 189 28.12 4.05 15.98
CA ALA A 189 29.46 4.63 16.08
C ALA A 189 29.45 5.95 16.88
N THR A 190 28.46 6.82 16.65
CA THR A 190 28.33 8.08 17.40
C THR A 190 27.99 7.87 18.88
N SER A 191 27.14 6.90 19.23
CA SER A 191 26.81 6.62 20.64
C SER A 191 28.01 6.15 21.47
N VAL A 192 28.98 5.46 20.86
CA VAL A 192 30.20 5.00 21.55
C VAL A 192 31.12 6.19 21.86
N THR A 193 31.21 7.18 20.98
CA THR A 193 32.05 8.37 21.19
C THR A 193 31.52 9.32 22.28
N TYR A 194 30.22 9.35 22.54
CA TYR A 194 29.63 10.18 23.61
C TYR A 194 29.61 9.51 24.99
N GLY A 195 29.85 8.19 25.07
CA GLY A 195 29.93 7.44 26.34
C GLY A 195 31.34 7.35 26.96
N ALA A 196 32.35 7.89 26.28
CA ALA A 196 33.76 7.86 26.71
C ALA A 196 34.27 9.21 27.26
N LYS A 197 33.38 10.15 27.56
CA LYS A 197 33.67 11.42 28.24
C LYS A 197 32.96 11.48 29.59
#